data_AF-A0A2I1HCL8-F1
#
_entry.id   AF-A0A2I1HCL8-F1
#
_cell.length_a   1.000
_cell.length_b   1.000
_cell.length_c   1.000
_cell.angle_alpha   90.00
_cell.angle_beta   90.00
_cell.angle_gamma   90.00
#
_symmetry.space_group_name_H-M   'P 1'
#
loop_
_entity.id
_entity.type
_entity.pdbx_description
1 polymer ?
#
loop_
_entity_poly.entity_id
_entity_poly.type
_entity_poly.pdbx_seq_one_letter_code
_entity_poly.pdbx_strand_id
1 'polypeptide(L)'
;MSVATEGLEEIQIKVTRETKQASLINQVLTYIEESLKKLTPEEKQDVVTIDLSAYKLDNVVVRETIHDNYNAEIIGEHMFIKYDSKKKEKIHRRLANSAEAHNQNWDVDANGMCTDNNGNEFLPDVGVWFQMPTQAQQTRPIAEQCPLPDVWVEVFYNRDPDRSRALTNIAFVQQQNLGIEFIGIALPYSTNTFQQNPNPGIATTPANPLANQNARPFIAPYIIHWDVNNVPVYYRINWNEHLVLRCGWVLEFNIVLNVLAM
;
A
#
# COMPACT_ATOMS: atom_id res chain seq x y z
N MET A 1 35.84 -41.80 -21.74
CA MET A 1 35.13 -40.63 -22.31
C MET A 1 33.68 -40.74 -21.87
N SER A 2 33.23 -39.95 -20.89
CA SER A 2 31.83 -39.90 -20.43
C SER A 2 31.56 -38.52 -19.84
N VAL A 3 31.57 -37.49 -20.71
CA VAL A 3 31.40 -36.08 -20.30
C VAL A 3 30.33 -35.36 -21.15
N ALA A 4 29.66 -36.06 -22.08
CA ALA A 4 28.74 -35.45 -23.04
C ALA A 4 27.25 -35.60 -22.68
N THR A 5 26.86 -36.56 -21.83
CA THR A 5 25.45 -36.86 -21.55
C THR A 5 24.87 -36.04 -20.39
N GLU A 6 25.64 -35.74 -19.35
CA GLU A 6 25.18 -34.94 -18.20
C GLU A 6 24.77 -33.52 -18.60
N GLY A 7 25.55 -32.87 -19.48
CA GLY A 7 25.21 -31.53 -19.98
C GLY A 7 23.96 -31.49 -20.86
N LEU A 8 23.61 -32.56 -21.57
CA LEU A 8 22.41 -32.63 -22.41
C LEU A 8 21.14 -32.84 -21.58
N GLU A 9 21.21 -33.65 -20.52
CA GLU A 9 20.10 -33.83 -19.58
C GLU A 9 19.83 -32.56 -18.78
N GLU A 10 20.87 -31.87 -18.29
CA GLU A 10 20.71 -30.58 -17.61
C GLU A 10 20.06 -29.51 -18.50
N ILE A 11 20.46 -29.45 -19.78
CA ILE A 11 19.87 -28.52 -20.76
C ILE A 11 18.39 -28.88 -21.00
N GLN A 12 18.05 -30.16 -21.19
CA GLN A 12 16.66 -30.58 -21.41
C GLN A 12 15.76 -30.33 -20.19
N ILE A 13 16.27 -30.59 -18.99
CA ILE A 13 15.56 -30.31 -17.73
C ILE A 13 15.32 -28.81 -17.59
N LYS A 14 16.33 -27.98 -17.87
CA LYS A 14 16.21 -26.51 -17.83
C LYS A 14 15.17 -25.99 -18.82
N VAL A 15 15.24 -26.42 -20.08
CA VAL A 15 14.27 -26.04 -21.13
C VAL A 15 12.86 -26.45 -20.75
N THR A 16 12.69 -27.66 -20.20
CA THR A 16 11.37 -28.16 -19.77
C THR A 16 10.81 -27.32 -18.61
N ARG A 17 11.66 -26.91 -17.65
CA ARG A 17 11.27 -26.05 -16.52
C ARG A 17 10.86 -24.66 -16.99
N GLU A 18 11.65 -24.04 -17.87
CA GLU A 18 11.35 -22.72 -18.46
C GLU A 18 10.02 -22.75 -19.23
N THR A 19 9.79 -23.81 -20.01
CA THR A 19 8.54 -23.95 -20.79
C THR A 19 7.30 -24.11 -19.90
N LYS A 20 7.40 -24.90 -18.83
CA LYS A 20 6.30 -25.08 -17.86
C LYS A 20 5.98 -23.78 -17.12
N GLN A 21 7.02 -23.03 -16.74
CA GLN A 21 6.87 -21.74 -16.07
C GLN A 21 6.21 -20.71 -16.98
N ALA A 22 6.66 -20.57 -18.23
CA ALA A 22 6.03 -19.67 -19.20
C ALA A 22 4.55 -20.02 -19.43
N SER A 23 4.22 -21.32 -19.49
CA SER A 23 2.83 -21.77 -19.58
C SER A 23 2.00 -21.37 -18.37
N LEU A 24 2.52 -21.52 -17.15
CA LEU A 24 1.83 -21.11 -15.93
C LEU A 24 1.59 -19.60 -15.89
N ILE A 25 2.62 -18.80 -16.21
CA ILE A 25 2.50 -17.33 -16.29
C ILE A 25 1.36 -16.95 -17.23
N ASN A 26 1.35 -17.50 -18.45
CA ASN A 26 0.30 -17.18 -19.43
C ASN A 26 -1.10 -17.58 -18.95
N GLN A 27 -1.23 -18.72 -18.27
CA GLN A 27 -2.52 -19.16 -17.72
C GLN A 27 -3.03 -18.19 -16.64
N VAL A 28 -2.15 -17.80 -15.71
CA VAL A 28 -2.50 -16.88 -14.62
C VAL A 28 -2.87 -15.50 -15.16
N LEU A 29 -2.07 -14.93 -16.07
CA LEU A 29 -2.35 -13.63 -16.68
C LEU A 29 -3.67 -13.65 -17.47
N THR A 30 -3.92 -14.71 -18.24
CA THR A 30 -5.19 -14.87 -18.98
C THR A 30 -6.38 -14.89 -18.01
N TYR A 31 -6.28 -15.64 -16.90
CA TYR A 31 -7.32 -15.70 -15.89
C TYR A 31 -7.57 -14.34 -15.23
N ILE A 32 -6.52 -13.60 -14.89
CA ILE A 32 -6.63 -12.25 -14.34
C ILE A 32 -7.35 -11.33 -15.33
N GLU A 33 -6.92 -11.31 -16.59
CA GLU A 33 -7.57 -10.49 -17.63
C GLU A 33 -9.05 -10.83 -17.82
N GLU A 34 -9.39 -12.11 -17.88
CA GLU A 34 -10.78 -12.55 -18.02
C GLU A 34 -11.62 -12.17 -16.80
N SER A 35 -11.05 -12.25 -15.60
CA SER A 35 -11.68 -11.82 -14.36
C SER A 35 -11.95 -10.31 -14.41
N LEU A 36 -10.95 -9.51 -14.80
CA LEU A 36 -11.08 -8.06 -14.95
C LEU A 36 -12.09 -7.66 -16.04
N LYS A 37 -12.21 -8.42 -17.13
CA LYS A 37 -13.18 -8.14 -18.21
C LYS A 37 -14.64 -8.34 -17.76
N LYS A 38 -14.88 -9.18 -16.76
CA LYS A 38 -16.23 -9.45 -16.23
C LYS A 38 -16.74 -8.36 -15.27
N LEU A 39 -15.85 -7.54 -14.73
CA LEU A 39 -16.19 -6.50 -13.76
C LEU A 39 -16.80 -5.27 -14.42
N THR A 40 -17.85 -4.73 -13.80
CA THR A 40 -18.45 -3.45 -14.20
C THR A 40 -17.55 -2.26 -13.83
N PRO A 41 -17.77 -1.06 -14.41
CA PRO A 41 -17.04 0.14 -14.01
C PRO A 41 -17.17 0.47 -12.52
N GLU A 42 -18.32 0.22 -11.90
CA GLU A 42 -18.55 0.42 -10.46
C GLU A 42 -17.69 -0.53 -9.61
N GLU A 43 -17.55 -1.78 -10.04
CA GLU A 43 -16.71 -2.78 -9.36
C GLU A 43 -15.21 -2.49 -9.48
N LYS A 44 -14.80 -1.68 -10.46
CA LYS A 44 -13.41 -1.23 -10.66
C LYS A 44 -13.08 0.10 -9.98
N GLN A 45 -14.00 0.68 -9.22
CA GLN A 45 -13.87 2.08 -8.87
C GLN A 45 -12.81 2.37 -7.79
N ASP A 46 -12.60 1.47 -6.85
CA ASP A 46 -11.72 1.68 -5.69
C ASP A 46 -10.65 0.58 -5.59
N VAL A 47 -11.07 -0.65 -5.30
CA VAL A 47 -10.19 -1.80 -5.21
C VAL A 47 -10.88 -3.02 -5.80
N VAL A 48 -10.18 -3.73 -6.67
CA VAL A 48 -10.61 -5.03 -7.20
C VAL A 48 -9.90 -6.15 -6.45
N THR A 49 -10.65 -7.19 -6.09
CA THR A 49 -10.11 -8.44 -5.53
C THR A 49 -10.27 -9.56 -6.56
N ILE A 50 -9.21 -10.32 -6.80
CA ILE A 50 -9.21 -11.51 -7.64
C ILE A 50 -8.74 -12.69 -6.80
N ASP A 51 -9.52 -13.75 -6.76
CA ASP A 51 -9.15 -15.02 -6.12
C ASP A 51 -8.24 -15.81 -7.06
N LEU A 52 -7.02 -16.09 -6.61
CA LEU A 52 -6.00 -16.86 -7.32
C LEU A 52 -5.78 -18.24 -6.69
N SER A 53 -6.67 -18.73 -5.81
CA SER A 53 -6.59 -20.03 -5.13
C SER A 53 -6.49 -21.23 -6.09
N ALA A 54 -6.94 -21.08 -7.34
CA ALA A 54 -6.79 -22.07 -8.40
C ALA A 54 -5.31 -22.28 -8.83
N TYR A 55 -4.42 -21.35 -8.47
CA TYR A 55 -3.02 -21.32 -8.87
C TYR A 55 -2.10 -21.35 -7.67
N LYS A 56 -1.03 -22.16 -7.76
CA LYS A 56 0.04 -22.13 -6.76
C LYS A 56 0.95 -20.94 -7.04
N LEU A 57 0.95 -19.96 -6.13
CA LEU A 57 1.77 -18.75 -6.19
C LEU A 57 3.11 -18.92 -5.45
N ASP A 58 3.65 -20.14 -5.37
CA ASP A 58 4.97 -20.40 -4.79
C ASP A 58 6.12 -19.97 -5.73
N ASN A 59 5.81 -19.76 -7.02
CA ASN A 59 6.79 -19.32 -8.00
C ASN A 59 6.95 -17.79 -7.97
N VAL A 60 8.11 -17.34 -7.48
CA VAL A 60 8.50 -15.93 -7.40
C VAL A 60 8.39 -15.19 -8.74
N VAL A 61 8.72 -15.83 -9.86
CA VAL A 61 8.71 -15.17 -11.17
C VAL A 61 7.28 -14.95 -11.66
N VAL A 62 6.35 -15.85 -11.33
CA VAL A 62 4.92 -15.65 -11.61
C VAL A 62 4.43 -14.41 -10.87
N ARG A 63 4.82 -14.29 -9.59
CA ARG A 63 4.45 -13.16 -8.73
C ARG A 63 5.07 -11.84 -9.17
N GLU A 64 6.37 -11.82 -9.47
CA GLU A 64 7.05 -10.66 -10.09
C GLU A 64 6.33 -10.25 -11.39
N THR A 65 5.94 -11.21 -12.23
CA THR A 65 5.21 -10.90 -13.47
C THR A 65 3.82 -10.30 -13.19
N ILE A 66 3.09 -10.80 -12.19
CA ILE A 66 1.79 -10.22 -11.79
C ILE A 66 1.99 -8.78 -11.30
N HIS A 67 2.98 -8.55 -10.44
CA HIS A 67 3.30 -7.22 -9.93
C HIS A 67 3.62 -6.24 -11.08
N ASP A 68 4.51 -6.63 -11.99
CA ASP A 68 4.94 -5.78 -13.12
C ASP A 68 3.79 -5.40 -14.06
N ASN A 69 2.80 -6.30 -14.22
CA ASN A 69 1.67 -6.06 -15.14
C ASN A 69 0.51 -5.28 -14.51
N TYR A 70 0.33 -5.38 -13.20
CA TYR A 70 -0.89 -4.89 -12.54
C TYR A 70 -0.66 -3.97 -11.34
N ASN A 71 0.57 -3.82 -10.87
CA ASN A 71 0.91 -3.10 -9.63
C ASN A 71 -0.04 -3.49 -8.48
N ALA A 72 -0.07 -4.78 -8.17
CA ALA A 72 -1.07 -5.38 -7.30
C ALA A 72 -0.45 -5.88 -5.99
N GLU A 73 -1.25 -5.93 -4.93
CA GLU A 73 -0.93 -6.67 -3.70
C GLU A 73 -1.31 -8.14 -3.88
N ILE A 74 -0.57 -9.05 -3.24
CA ILE A 74 -0.92 -10.48 -3.16
C ILE A 74 -0.85 -10.89 -1.70
N ILE A 75 -2.01 -11.15 -1.09
CA ILE A 75 -2.12 -11.57 0.31
C ILE A 75 -2.82 -12.92 0.36
N GLY A 76 -2.07 -13.94 0.76
CA GLY A 76 -2.48 -15.34 0.66
C GLY A 76 -2.76 -15.70 -0.80
N GLU A 77 -3.99 -16.13 -1.06
CA GLU A 77 -4.45 -16.54 -2.38
C GLU A 77 -5.20 -15.43 -3.13
N HIS A 78 -5.24 -14.20 -2.60
CA HIS A 78 -5.99 -13.11 -3.18
C HIS A 78 -5.07 -12.01 -3.71
N MET A 79 -5.34 -11.56 -4.93
CA MET A 79 -4.70 -10.43 -5.57
C MET A 79 -5.60 -9.19 -5.48
N PHE A 80 -5.00 -8.02 -5.25
CA PHE A 80 -5.72 -6.77 -5.09
C PHE A 80 -5.14 -5.67 -5.97
N ILE A 81 -5.98 -5.03 -6.77
CA ILE A 81 -5.61 -3.91 -7.64
C ILE A 81 -6.30 -2.65 -7.12
N LYS A 82 -5.50 -1.65 -6.72
CA LYS A 82 -5.99 -0.33 -6.30
C LYS A 82 -6.20 0.56 -7.53
N TYR A 83 -7.38 1.16 -7.67
CA TYR A 83 -7.72 2.13 -8.71
C TYR A 83 -7.78 3.53 -8.12
N ASP A 84 -6.63 4.02 -7.67
CA ASP A 84 -6.56 5.31 -6.99
C ASP A 84 -6.89 6.48 -7.91
N SER A 85 -7.65 7.43 -7.37
CA SER A 85 -7.92 8.66 -8.08
C SER A 85 -6.70 9.57 -8.08
N LYS A 86 -6.63 10.49 -9.05
CA LYS A 86 -5.62 11.56 -9.09
C LYS A 86 -5.53 12.37 -7.79
N LYS A 87 -6.62 12.47 -7.02
CA LYS A 87 -6.60 13.15 -5.71
C LYS A 87 -5.84 12.32 -4.68
N LYS A 88 -6.07 10.99 -4.62
CA LYS A 88 -5.35 10.07 -3.72
C LYS A 88 -3.85 10.07 -4.05
N GLU A 89 -3.48 9.81 -5.31
CA GLU A 89 -2.06 9.81 -5.75
C GLU A 89 -1.33 11.13 -5.44
N LYS A 90 -2.02 12.27 -5.60
CA LYS A 90 -1.44 13.58 -5.27
C LYS A 90 -1.21 13.74 -3.77
N ILE A 91 -2.07 13.17 -2.92
CA ILE A 91 -1.87 13.12 -1.48
C ILE A 91 -0.70 12.19 -1.14
N HIS A 92 -0.62 10.99 -1.73
CA HIS A 92 0.46 10.03 -1.48
C HIS A 92 1.83 10.69 -1.72
N ARG A 93 2.01 11.30 -2.90
CA ARG A 93 3.25 12.02 -3.24
C ARG A 93 3.57 13.15 -2.26
N ARG A 94 2.57 13.94 -1.83
CA ARG A 94 2.83 15.05 -0.90
C ARG A 94 3.17 14.58 0.51
N LEU A 95 2.60 13.46 0.94
CA LEU A 95 2.94 12.82 2.20
C LEU A 95 4.36 12.25 2.14
N ALA A 96 4.71 11.51 1.08
CA ALA A 96 6.07 11.01 0.86
C ALA A 96 7.11 12.15 0.89
N ASN A 97 6.89 13.21 0.11
CA ASN A 97 7.78 14.38 0.12
C ASN A 97 7.90 15.03 1.50
N SER A 98 6.83 15.01 2.31
CA SER A 98 6.86 15.57 3.66
C SER A 98 7.66 14.71 4.63
N ALA A 99 7.58 13.38 4.51
CA ALA A 99 8.37 12.46 5.32
C ALA A 99 9.86 12.55 4.96
N GLU A 100 10.19 12.60 3.66
CA GLU A 100 11.57 12.78 3.17
C GLU A 100 12.17 14.12 3.63
N ALA A 101 11.38 15.21 3.55
CA ALA A 101 11.80 16.52 4.05
C ALA A 101 11.98 16.55 5.58
N HIS A 102 11.21 15.73 6.32
CA HIS A 102 11.36 15.62 7.76
C HIS A 102 12.68 14.95 8.14
N ASN A 103 13.07 13.88 7.44
CA ASN A 103 14.35 13.21 7.65
C ASN A 103 14.89 12.60 6.36
N GLN A 104 15.93 13.22 5.81
CA GLN A 104 16.57 12.81 4.56
C GLN A 104 17.35 11.48 4.64
N ASN A 105 17.52 10.91 5.84
CA ASN A 105 18.14 9.60 6.00
C ASN A 105 17.13 8.45 5.91
N TRP A 106 15.82 8.75 5.90
CA TRP A 106 14.79 7.75 5.69
C TRP A 106 14.64 7.47 4.20
N ASP A 107 14.39 6.21 3.89
CA ASP A 107 13.92 5.82 2.57
C ASP A 107 12.39 5.94 2.56
N VAL A 108 11.83 6.62 1.56
CA VAL A 108 10.41 6.98 1.52
C VAL A 108 9.87 6.78 0.12
N ASP A 109 8.85 5.96 -0.01
CA ASP A 109 8.21 5.69 -1.29
C ASP A 109 6.70 5.82 -1.23
N ALA A 110 6.13 6.36 -2.31
CA ALA A 110 4.71 6.24 -2.60
C ALA A 110 4.51 4.98 -3.45
N ASN A 111 3.69 4.03 -2.96
CA ASN A 111 3.45 2.72 -3.59
C ASN A 111 4.69 1.81 -3.67
N GLY A 112 5.61 1.87 -2.70
CA GLY A 112 6.74 0.94 -2.63
C GLY A 112 6.30 -0.47 -2.22
N MET A 113 6.57 -1.47 -3.06
CA MET A 113 6.23 -2.87 -2.76
C MET A 113 7.26 -3.51 -1.84
N CYS A 114 6.80 -4.12 -0.74
CA CYS A 114 7.62 -4.99 0.09
C CYS A 114 6.80 -6.20 0.60
N THR A 115 7.47 -7.15 1.24
CA THR A 115 6.88 -8.44 1.63
C THR A 115 6.96 -8.70 3.13
N ASP A 116 6.01 -9.46 3.66
CA ASP A 116 6.14 -10.04 5.00
C ASP A 116 6.94 -11.36 4.99
N ASN A 117 7.19 -11.91 6.18
CA ASN A 117 7.90 -13.19 6.35
C ASN A 117 7.13 -14.41 5.80
N ASN A 118 5.83 -14.27 5.52
CA ASN A 118 5.00 -15.33 4.92
C ASN A 118 4.96 -15.22 3.38
N GLY A 119 5.66 -14.23 2.82
CA GLY A 119 5.66 -13.95 1.40
C GLY A 119 4.36 -13.31 0.92
N ASN A 120 3.59 -12.63 1.77
CA ASN A 120 2.54 -11.72 1.31
C ASN A 120 3.17 -10.42 0.79
N GLU A 121 2.61 -9.86 -0.27
CA GLU A 121 3.06 -8.65 -0.95
C GLU A 121 2.11 -7.51 -0.66
N PHE A 122 2.67 -6.36 -0.31
CA PHE A 122 1.88 -5.21 0.06
C PHE A 122 2.35 -3.94 -0.63
N LEU A 123 1.40 -3.03 -0.82
CA LEU A 123 1.60 -1.70 -1.41
C LEU A 123 0.99 -0.65 -0.47
N PRO A 124 1.70 -0.24 0.60
CA PRO A 124 1.32 0.95 1.32
C PRO A 124 1.22 2.14 0.35
N ASP A 125 0.24 3.02 0.56
CA ASP A 125 0.13 4.23 -0.24
C ASP A 125 1.33 5.16 -0.01
N VAL A 126 1.85 5.18 1.23
CA VAL A 126 3.19 5.69 1.57
C VAL A 126 3.86 4.78 2.59
N GLY A 127 5.06 4.33 2.28
CA GLY A 127 5.96 3.62 3.20
C GLY A 127 7.16 4.48 3.58
N VAL A 128 7.59 4.38 4.85
CA VAL A 128 8.83 4.99 5.35
C VAL A 128 9.67 3.93 6.02
N TRP A 129 10.93 3.81 5.62
CA TRP A 129 11.92 2.93 6.23
C TRP A 129 13.02 3.77 6.89
N PHE A 130 13.25 3.53 8.17
CA PHE A 130 14.33 4.19 8.91
C PHE A 130 15.70 3.66 8.51
N GLN A 131 15.73 2.44 7.98
CA GLN A 131 16.88 1.84 7.34
C GLN A 131 16.55 1.55 5.89
N MET A 132 17.29 2.17 4.98
CA MET A 132 17.14 1.95 3.55
C MET A 132 17.24 0.45 3.22
N PRO A 133 16.24 -0.14 2.55
CA PRO A 133 16.34 -1.49 2.01
C PRO A 133 17.57 -1.62 1.10
N THR A 134 18.15 -2.81 1.02
CA THR A 134 19.33 -3.01 0.16
C THR A 134 19.01 -2.76 -1.31
N GLN A 135 20.02 -2.49 -2.15
CA GLN A 135 19.83 -2.33 -3.59
C GLN A 135 19.10 -3.53 -4.23
N ALA A 136 19.38 -4.75 -3.75
CA ALA A 136 18.72 -5.96 -4.23
C ALA A 136 17.22 -5.94 -3.86
N GLN A 137 16.88 -5.58 -2.62
CA GLN A 137 15.50 -5.44 -2.15
C GLN A 137 14.73 -4.34 -2.88
N GLN A 138 15.36 -3.20 -3.16
CA GLN A 138 14.73 -2.12 -3.94
C GLN A 138 14.48 -2.55 -5.39
N THR A 139 15.38 -3.35 -5.97
CA THR A 139 15.29 -3.75 -7.39
C THR A 139 14.36 -4.94 -7.60
N ARG A 140 14.30 -5.87 -6.63
CA ARG A 140 13.53 -7.12 -6.71
C ARG A 140 12.85 -7.43 -5.37
N PRO A 141 11.87 -6.60 -4.96
CA PRO A 141 11.31 -6.64 -3.61
C PRO A 141 10.67 -7.97 -3.23
N ILE A 142 10.11 -8.71 -4.20
CA ILE A 142 9.48 -10.01 -3.95
C ILE A 142 10.54 -11.10 -3.77
N ALA A 143 11.52 -11.19 -4.68
CA ALA A 143 12.54 -12.23 -4.65
C ALA A 143 13.56 -12.03 -3.52
N GLU A 144 13.90 -10.78 -3.22
CA GLU A 144 14.89 -10.41 -2.21
C GLU A 144 14.26 -10.07 -0.86
N GLN A 145 12.94 -10.26 -0.74
CA GLN A 145 12.15 -10.05 0.48
C GLN A 145 12.41 -8.67 1.09
N CYS A 146 12.00 -7.61 0.38
CA CYS A 146 12.03 -6.27 0.94
C CYS A 146 11.24 -6.24 2.26
N PRO A 147 11.80 -5.65 3.34
CA PRO A 147 11.09 -5.56 4.63
C PRO A 147 9.91 -4.59 4.53
N LEU A 148 8.85 -4.84 5.30
CA LEU A 148 7.77 -3.87 5.48
C LEU A 148 8.28 -2.54 6.10
N PRO A 149 7.65 -1.39 5.81
CA PRO A 149 8.10 -0.09 6.32
C PRO A 149 7.91 0.05 7.83
N ASP A 150 8.68 0.95 8.45
CA ASP A 150 8.54 1.36 9.85
C ASP A 150 7.32 2.27 10.07
N VAL A 151 6.94 3.05 9.05
CA VAL A 151 5.69 3.84 9.04
C VAL A 151 4.87 3.47 7.81
N TRP A 152 3.61 3.16 8.03
CA TRP A 152 2.66 2.73 7.00
C TRP A 152 1.49 3.68 6.92
N VAL A 153 1.28 4.29 5.76
CA VAL A 153 0.15 5.17 5.51
C VAL A 153 -0.77 4.54 4.46
N GLU A 154 -2.06 4.43 4.80
CA GLU A 154 -3.14 4.16 3.85
C GLU A 154 -4.02 5.39 3.73
N VAL A 155 -4.33 5.80 2.52
CA VAL A 155 -5.27 6.86 2.18
C VAL A 155 -6.45 6.18 1.49
N PHE A 156 -7.66 6.39 1.99
CA PHE A 156 -8.84 5.72 1.45
C PHE A 156 -10.04 6.65 1.44
N TYR A 157 -10.95 6.48 0.49
CA TYR A 157 -12.25 7.09 0.56
C TYR A 157 -13.05 6.49 1.72
N ASN A 158 -13.80 7.32 2.44
CA ASN A 158 -14.65 6.89 3.55
C ASN A 158 -15.95 6.22 3.05
N ARG A 159 -15.78 5.19 2.21
CA ARG A 159 -16.81 4.30 1.66
C ARG A 159 -16.20 2.92 1.44
N ASP A 160 -17.05 1.91 1.37
CA ASP A 160 -16.60 0.56 1.03
C ASP A 160 -16.71 0.34 -0.49
N PRO A 161 -15.80 -0.44 -1.10
CA PRO A 161 -14.83 -1.32 -0.44
C PRO A 161 -13.50 -0.67 -0.01
N ASP A 162 -13.18 0.56 -0.44
CA ASP A 162 -11.86 1.20 -0.19
C ASP A 162 -11.48 1.21 1.30
N ARG A 163 -12.37 1.75 2.14
CA ARG A 163 -12.15 1.84 3.60
C ARG A 163 -12.01 0.48 4.25
N SER A 164 -12.96 -0.44 4.04
CA SER A 164 -12.93 -1.75 4.69
C SER A 164 -11.66 -2.52 4.30
N ARG A 165 -11.20 -2.37 3.06
CA ARG A 165 -9.97 -2.98 2.58
C ARG A 165 -8.73 -2.42 3.27
N ALA A 166 -8.55 -1.09 3.28
CA ALA A 166 -7.42 -0.45 3.95
C ALA A 166 -7.32 -0.85 5.43
N LEU A 167 -8.45 -0.86 6.14
CA LEU A 167 -8.48 -1.27 7.55
C LEU A 167 -8.20 -2.76 7.75
N THR A 168 -8.62 -3.62 6.83
CA THR A 168 -8.32 -5.07 6.90
C THR A 168 -6.84 -5.33 6.65
N ASN A 169 -6.22 -4.63 5.70
CA ASN A 169 -4.78 -4.72 5.46
C ASN A 169 -3.98 -4.30 6.69
N ILE A 170 -4.29 -3.14 7.27
CA ILE A 170 -3.64 -2.67 8.50
C ILE A 170 -3.81 -3.70 9.62
N ALA A 171 -5.02 -4.19 9.86
CA ALA A 171 -5.27 -5.18 10.91
C ALA A 171 -4.51 -6.49 10.67
N PHE A 172 -4.36 -6.92 9.41
CA PHE A 172 -3.58 -8.11 9.06
C PHE A 172 -2.09 -7.91 9.35
N VAL A 173 -1.50 -6.81 8.90
CA VAL A 173 -0.07 -6.53 9.11
C VAL A 173 0.24 -6.30 10.60
N GLN A 174 -0.66 -5.65 11.34
CA GLN A 174 -0.51 -5.45 12.80
C GLN A 174 -0.37 -6.76 13.56
N GLN A 175 -1.03 -7.84 13.14
CA GLN A 175 -0.90 -9.15 13.80
C GLN A 175 0.48 -9.77 13.61
N GLN A 176 1.21 -9.34 12.58
CA GLN A 176 2.52 -9.89 12.21
C GLN A 176 3.67 -9.02 12.70
N ASN A 177 3.49 -7.70 12.72
CA ASN A 177 4.51 -6.74 13.11
C ASN A 177 3.91 -5.58 13.92
N LEU A 178 4.06 -5.64 15.24
CA LEU A 178 3.59 -4.61 16.17
C LEU A 178 4.46 -3.35 16.19
N GLY A 179 5.63 -3.39 15.54
CA GLY A 179 6.60 -2.28 15.51
C GLY A 179 6.22 -1.16 14.53
N ILE A 180 5.44 -1.47 13.50
CA ILE A 180 5.06 -0.51 12.46
C ILE A 180 4.13 0.55 13.05
N GLU A 181 4.37 1.81 12.69
CA GLU A 181 3.46 2.91 12.97
C GLU A 181 2.43 3.08 11.85
N PHE A 182 1.15 2.83 12.14
CA PHE A 182 0.09 2.89 11.14
C PHE A 182 -0.69 4.20 11.19
N ILE A 183 -0.97 4.73 10.00
CA ILE A 183 -1.79 5.91 9.77
C ILE A 183 -2.82 5.58 8.68
N GLY A 184 -4.09 5.82 8.98
CA GLY A 184 -5.20 5.75 8.03
C GLY A 184 -5.77 7.14 7.79
N ILE A 185 -5.83 7.60 6.55
CA ILE A 185 -6.36 8.91 6.18
C ILE A 185 -7.64 8.70 5.37
N ALA A 186 -8.77 8.96 6.02
CA ALA A 186 -10.07 8.85 5.39
C ALA A 186 -10.42 10.14 4.64
N LEU A 187 -10.76 10.03 3.36
CA LEU A 187 -11.15 11.13 2.48
C LEU A 187 -12.66 11.15 2.24
N PRO A 188 -13.29 12.33 2.06
CA PRO A 188 -14.67 12.38 1.60
C PRO A 188 -14.74 11.91 0.14
N TYR A 189 -15.70 11.03 -0.15
CA TYR A 189 -16.06 10.70 -1.53
C TYR A 189 -17.13 11.68 -2.01
N SER A 190 -16.70 12.81 -2.57
CA SER A 190 -17.60 13.86 -3.07
C SER A 190 -16.94 14.66 -4.19
N THR A 191 -17.77 15.19 -5.08
CA THR A 191 -17.38 16.17 -6.09
C THR A 191 -17.43 17.61 -5.56
N ASN A 192 -17.96 17.82 -4.35
CA ASN A 192 -18.00 19.15 -3.73
C ASN A 192 -16.60 19.62 -3.37
N THR A 193 -16.30 20.88 -3.68
CA THR A 193 -15.04 21.51 -3.31
C THR A 193 -14.98 21.70 -1.79
N PHE A 194 -13.86 21.30 -1.19
CA PHE A 194 -13.62 21.56 0.23
C PHE A 194 -13.35 23.05 0.45
N GLN A 195 -13.79 23.60 1.59
CA GLN A 195 -13.57 25.02 1.88
C GLN A 195 -12.08 25.34 1.96
N GLN A 196 -11.65 26.40 1.27
CA GLN A 196 -10.27 26.90 1.29
C GLN A 196 -9.80 27.28 2.69
N ASN A 197 -8.49 27.24 2.91
CA ASN A 197 -7.91 27.62 4.21
C ASN A 197 -8.22 29.10 4.51
N PRO A 198 -8.95 29.40 5.59
CA PRO A 198 -9.27 30.78 5.94
C PRO A 198 -8.03 31.58 6.41
N ASN A 199 -6.97 30.91 6.86
CA ASN A 199 -5.77 31.53 7.40
C ASN A 199 -4.51 30.85 6.81
N PRO A 200 -4.19 31.06 5.52
CA PRO A 200 -3.03 30.43 4.90
C PRO A 200 -1.72 30.99 5.47
N GLY A 201 -0.71 30.12 5.64
CA GLY A 201 0.65 30.51 6.03
C GLY A 201 0.87 30.71 7.52
N ILE A 202 -0.13 30.46 8.38
CA ILE A 202 0.07 30.46 9.82
C ILE A 202 0.77 29.17 10.28
N ALA A 203 1.45 29.25 11.43
CA ALA A 203 2.03 28.07 12.06
C ALA A 203 0.92 27.06 12.43
N THR A 204 1.19 25.77 12.20
CA THR A 204 0.26 24.71 12.55
C THR A 204 0.33 24.37 14.04
N THR A 205 -0.77 23.90 14.62
CA THR A 205 -0.85 23.46 16.02
C THR A 205 -1.13 21.96 16.13
N PRO A 206 -0.69 21.28 17.21
CA PRO A 206 -1.02 19.88 17.41
C PRO A 206 -2.54 19.65 17.45
N ALA A 207 -3.01 18.65 16.71
CA ALA A 207 -4.41 18.23 16.72
C ALA A 207 -4.74 17.50 18.02
N ASN A 208 -5.95 17.73 18.54
CA ASN A 208 -6.46 16.96 19.67
C ASN A 208 -7.20 15.72 19.18
N PRO A 209 -7.06 14.57 19.84
CA PRO A 209 -7.88 13.41 19.55
C PRO A 209 -9.35 13.74 19.81
N LEU A 210 -10.25 13.08 19.09
CA LEU A 210 -11.69 13.21 19.30
C LEU A 210 -12.11 12.79 20.72
N ALA A 211 -13.11 13.46 21.27
CA ALA A 211 -13.59 13.15 22.62
C ALA A 211 -14.17 11.72 22.74
N ASN A 212 -14.80 11.22 21.68
CA ASN A 212 -15.29 9.85 21.62
C ASN A 212 -14.37 8.98 20.74
N GLN A 213 -13.53 8.18 21.39
CA GLN A 213 -12.62 7.23 20.73
C GLN A 213 -13.26 5.86 20.50
N ASN A 214 -14.46 5.61 21.04
CA ASN A 214 -15.16 4.33 20.90
C ASN A 214 -15.89 4.19 19.56
N ALA A 215 -15.97 5.27 18.77
CA ALA A 215 -16.63 5.28 17.48
C ALA A 215 -15.79 6.04 16.45
N ARG A 216 -15.47 5.37 15.34
CA ARG A 216 -14.87 6.00 14.17
C ARG A 216 -15.75 7.15 13.67
N PRO A 217 -15.17 8.28 13.23
CA PRO A 217 -15.93 9.36 12.63
C PRO A 217 -16.74 8.90 11.42
N PHE A 218 -18.00 9.33 11.36
CA PHE A 218 -18.84 9.07 10.21
C PHE A 218 -18.49 9.97 9.00
N ILE A 219 -18.01 11.18 9.27
CA ILE A 219 -17.74 12.21 8.25
C ILE A 219 -16.24 12.39 8.07
N ALA A 220 -15.78 12.27 6.83
CA ALA A 220 -14.42 12.56 6.41
C ALA A 220 -14.24 14.05 6.01
N PRO A 221 -13.02 14.62 6.08
CA PRO A 221 -11.75 13.93 6.34
C PRO A 221 -11.42 13.71 7.82
N TYR A 222 -10.81 12.56 8.12
CA TYR A 222 -10.29 12.23 9.46
C TYR A 222 -9.03 11.34 9.35
N ILE A 223 -8.22 11.32 10.41
CA ILE A 223 -7.09 10.42 10.57
C ILE A 223 -7.41 9.36 11.63
N ILE A 224 -6.92 8.15 11.39
CA ILE A 224 -6.76 7.09 12.36
C ILE A 224 -5.26 6.92 12.57
N HIS A 225 -4.79 7.06 13.80
CA HIS A 225 -3.41 6.79 14.18
C HIS A 225 -3.42 5.66 15.19
N TRP A 226 -2.70 4.58 14.91
CA TRP A 226 -2.59 3.48 15.86
C TRP A 226 -1.48 3.78 16.85
N ASP A 227 -1.84 3.84 18.13
CA ASP A 227 -0.91 4.20 19.21
C ASP A 227 0.12 3.09 19.49
N VAL A 228 0.94 3.29 20.53
CA VAL A 228 1.94 2.29 20.97
C VAL A 228 1.37 0.92 21.34
N ASN A 229 0.06 0.84 21.61
CA ASN A 229 -0.63 -0.40 21.93
C ASN A 229 -1.43 -0.94 20.72
N ASN A 230 -1.24 -0.36 19.54
CA ASN A 230 -2.04 -0.62 18.33
C ASN A 230 -3.54 -0.40 18.56
N VAL A 231 -3.90 0.57 19.40
CA VAL A 231 -5.28 1.02 19.57
C VAL A 231 -5.52 2.20 18.61
N PRO A 232 -6.59 2.18 17.80
CA PRO A 232 -6.88 3.29 16.89
C PRO A 232 -7.29 4.55 17.67
N VAL A 233 -6.63 5.66 17.37
CA VAL A 233 -6.93 7.00 17.88
C VAL A 233 -7.39 7.87 16.72
N TYR A 234 -8.57 8.47 16.85
CA TYR A 234 -9.21 9.25 15.81
C TYR A 234 -8.99 10.75 15.98
N TYR A 235 -8.67 11.42 14.88
CA TYR A 235 -8.48 12.87 14.78
C TYR A 235 -9.32 13.43 13.63
N ARG A 236 -9.95 14.59 13.83
CA ARG A 236 -10.53 15.35 12.71
C ARG A 236 -9.41 16.08 11.98
N ILE A 237 -9.45 16.10 10.65
CA ILE A 237 -8.51 16.89 9.85
C ILE A 237 -9.07 18.32 9.74
N ASN A 238 -8.44 19.29 10.42
CA ASN A 238 -8.75 20.71 10.29
C ASN A 238 -7.57 21.50 9.70
N TRP A 239 -7.87 22.69 9.17
CA TRP A 239 -6.85 23.62 8.66
C TRP A 239 -5.90 24.04 9.78
N ASN A 240 -4.61 24.09 9.44
CA ASN A 240 -3.53 24.53 10.30
C ASN A 240 -3.35 23.68 11.58
N GLU A 241 -3.72 22.41 11.50
CA GLU A 241 -3.41 21.43 12.51
C GLU A 241 -2.40 20.40 11.98
N HIS A 242 -1.71 19.70 12.89
CA HIS A 242 -0.80 18.61 12.55
C HIS A 242 -0.89 17.47 13.58
N LEU A 243 -0.43 16.29 13.19
CA LEU A 243 -0.19 15.17 14.08
C LEU A 243 1.32 14.91 14.19
N VAL A 244 1.83 14.75 15.40
CA VAL A 244 3.22 14.31 15.63
C VAL A 244 3.22 12.81 15.82
N LEU A 245 3.86 12.09 14.90
CA LEU A 245 4.00 10.64 14.93
C LEU A 245 5.06 10.20 15.95
N ARG A 246 5.06 8.93 16.34
CA ARG A 246 6.05 8.35 17.29
C ARG A 246 7.46 8.47 16.75
N CYS A 247 7.63 8.35 15.42
CA CYS A 247 8.90 8.56 14.74
C CYS A 247 9.38 10.03 14.71
N GLY A 248 8.58 10.97 15.21
CA GLY A 248 8.87 12.40 15.22
C GLY A 248 8.33 13.15 14.00
N TRP A 249 7.89 12.44 12.96
CA TRP A 249 7.36 13.07 11.75
C TRP A 249 6.12 13.90 12.07
N VAL A 250 6.18 15.19 11.70
CA VAL A 250 5.05 16.13 11.80
C VAL A 250 4.21 16.03 10.53
N LEU A 251 3.10 15.30 10.62
CA LEU A 251 2.13 15.15 9.54
C LEU A 251 1.18 16.36 9.55
N GLU A 252 1.44 17.34 8.69
CA GLU A 252 0.59 18.52 8.55
C GLU A 252 -0.71 18.21 7.82
N PHE A 253 -1.86 18.56 8.41
CA PHE A 253 -3.18 18.30 7.81
C PHE A 253 -3.42 19.13 6.55
N ASN A 254 -2.73 20.27 6.45
CA ASN A 254 -2.73 21.12 5.27
C ASN A 254 -2.27 20.36 4.01
N ILE A 255 -1.43 19.32 4.13
CA ILE A 255 -1.02 18.47 3.00
C ILE A 255 -2.25 17.86 2.30
N VAL A 256 -3.15 17.28 3.09
CA VAL A 256 -4.39 16.63 2.62
C VAL A 256 -5.41 17.67 2.19
N LEU A 257 -5.70 18.64 3.05
CA LEU A 257 -6.76 19.62 2.81
C LEU A 257 -6.49 20.49 1.58
N ASN A 258 -5.23 20.84 1.31
CA ASN A 258 -4.87 21.58 0.09
C ASN A 258 -5.19 20.81 -1.19
N VAL A 259 -5.23 19.47 -1.17
CA VAL A 259 -5.65 18.66 -2.33
C VAL A 259 -7.17 18.57 -2.42
N LEU A 260 -7.86 18.49 -1.28
CA LEU A 260 -9.32 18.42 -1.22
C LEU A 260 -10.00 19.74 -1.62
N ALA A 261 -9.36 20.88 -1.35
CA ALA A 261 -9.89 22.21 -1.66
C ALA A 261 -9.65 22.65 -3.12
N MET A 262 -8.87 21.89 -3.89
CA MET A 262 -8.63 22.13 -5.33
C MET A 262 -9.78 21.69 -6.22
#